data_AF-A0A7S3GA20-F1
#
_entry.id   AF-A0A7S3GA20-F1
#
_cell.length_a   1.000
_cell.length_b   1.000
_cell.length_c   1.000
_cell.angle_alpha   90.00
_cell.angle_beta   90.00
_cell.angle_gamma   90.00
#
_symmetry.space_group_name_H-M   'P 1'
#
loop_
_entity.id
_entity.type
_entity.pdbx_description
1 polymer ?
#
loop_
_entity_poly.entity_id
_entity_poly.type
_entity_poly.pdbx_seq_one_letter_code
_entity_poly.pdbx_strand_id
1 'polypeptide(L)'
;GSRKFGHDVPVGVKQTTKRSDIGTIDATQRIHTLRIMSSMFEFSASQVAELVGRSFEGAKERVQVVEEIVRNSLDPRGLLLSLEDICIPTVTGKPSGRRLLSPMEWTTISKNIGSLFYLDVKNPTGKFALDMGKSNDRDVMKTLIRISNEGKVKQRVFQLGHCPCKLCAIGDSSQKGNNEAFRNEKLDGMDITIDGDWSLPSAGTVSFDFVQHIDAAESRSAPIPDGQARSILSGLEGVAELDRRLRALKDVARRWRFTSHQAFQFVRLFDGNDCYREEAAVSIFRRIVDGRAQAVVYELFETSKRSSLFRRLGPLNCLFFEKADASYNFDLSIRDEHCATHSLVLLAVKEKGENWDEEKLDGIEFDLPSTWIKSVPYKGKLEVGTAVIGSRQSFGQR
;
A
#
# COMPACT_ATOMS: atom_id res chain seq x y z
N GLY A 1 42.76 -0.45 -50.78
CA GLY A 1 42.60 0.52 -51.89
C GLY A 1 41.17 0.50 -52.37
N SER A 2 40.51 1.64 -52.30
CA SER A 2 39.09 1.95 -52.51
C SER A 2 38.41 1.28 -53.71
N ARG A 3 37.15 0.83 -53.54
CA ARG A 3 36.10 0.96 -54.56
C ARG A 3 34.71 1.05 -53.91
N LYS A 4 33.95 2.03 -54.41
CA LYS A 4 32.64 2.53 -53.99
C LYS A 4 31.51 1.82 -54.74
N PHE A 5 30.38 1.70 -54.03
CA PHE A 5 28.96 1.84 -54.45
C PHE A 5 28.43 1.18 -55.74
N GLY A 6 27.31 0.47 -55.55
CA GLY A 6 26.30 0.16 -56.57
C GLY A 6 25.11 -0.53 -55.93
N HIS A 7 24.07 0.25 -55.62
CA HIS A 7 22.75 -0.22 -55.17
C HIS A 7 22.07 -1.01 -56.29
N ASP A 8 21.42 -2.14 -55.93
CA ASP A 8 20.22 -2.61 -56.61
C ASP A 8 19.32 -3.36 -55.62
N VAL A 9 18.14 -2.78 -55.40
CA VAL A 9 17.03 -3.33 -54.61
C VAL A 9 16.05 -3.99 -55.59
N PRO A 10 15.71 -5.28 -55.45
CA PRO A 10 14.63 -5.85 -56.25
C PRO A 10 13.27 -5.38 -55.73
N VAL A 11 12.54 -4.75 -56.65
CA VAL A 11 11.17 -4.28 -56.53
C VAL A 11 10.21 -5.41 -56.13
N GLY A 12 9.30 -5.08 -55.20
CA GLY A 12 8.40 -6.01 -54.53
C GLY A 12 7.41 -6.76 -55.44
N VAL A 13 7.29 -8.05 -55.17
CA VAL A 13 6.19 -8.90 -55.62
C VAL A 13 4.96 -8.55 -54.78
N LYS A 14 3.92 -7.99 -55.43
CA LYS A 14 2.58 -7.87 -54.85
C LYS A 14 1.99 -9.27 -54.66
N GLN A 15 2.05 -9.82 -53.45
CA GLN A 15 1.18 -10.94 -53.07
C GLN A 15 -0.17 -10.38 -52.61
N THR A 16 -1.14 -10.42 -53.51
CA THR A 16 -2.56 -10.36 -53.17
C THR A 16 -2.97 -11.70 -52.55
N THR A 17 -2.78 -11.85 -51.24
CA THR A 17 -3.42 -12.92 -50.49
C THR A 17 -4.91 -12.62 -50.36
N LYS A 18 -5.72 -13.40 -51.09
CA LYS A 18 -7.17 -13.47 -50.94
C LYS A 18 -7.52 -13.72 -49.48
N ARG A 19 -8.36 -12.84 -48.95
CA ARG A 19 -8.96 -12.89 -47.62
C ARG A 19 -10.15 -13.85 -47.68
N SER A 20 -9.89 -15.15 -47.65
CA SER A 20 -10.92 -16.18 -47.50
C SER A 20 -10.32 -17.36 -46.74
N ASP A 21 -11.00 -17.78 -45.68
CA ASP A 21 -10.79 -19.03 -44.94
C ASP A 21 -9.78 -19.04 -43.79
N ILE A 22 -9.77 -17.98 -42.96
CA ILE A 22 -9.44 -18.14 -41.53
C ILE A 22 -10.77 -18.20 -40.80
N GLY A 23 -11.14 -19.40 -40.32
CA GLY A 23 -12.35 -19.62 -39.56
C GLY A 23 -12.53 -18.54 -38.49
N THR A 24 -13.70 -17.91 -38.49
CA THR A 24 -14.07 -16.92 -37.48
C THR A 24 -14.02 -17.59 -36.12
N ILE A 25 -12.93 -17.40 -35.38
CA ILE A 25 -12.83 -17.76 -33.97
C ILE A 25 -14.01 -17.07 -33.27
N ASP A 26 -14.91 -17.88 -32.71
CA ASP A 26 -16.08 -17.41 -31.96
C ASP A 26 -15.64 -16.56 -30.76
N ALA A 27 -16.48 -15.62 -30.32
CA ALA A 27 -16.21 -14.71 -29.21
C ALA A 27 -15.78 -15.48 -27.94
N THR A 28 -16.37 -16.65 -27.71
CA THR A 28 -16.04 -17.56 -26.60
C THR A 28 -14.58 -18.02 -26.63
N GLN A 29 -14.09 -18.44 -27.80
CA GLN A 29 -12.71 -18.88 -27.97
C GLN A 29 -11.74 -17.71 -27.84
N ARG A 30 -12.10 -16.50 -28.30
CA ARG A 30 -11.28 -15.29 -28.10
C ARG A 30 -11.14 -14.94 -26.63
N ILE A 31 -12.24 -14.99 -25.87
CA ILE A 31 -12.24 -14.75 -24.42
C ILE A 31 -11.39 -15.80 -23.70
N HIS A 32 -11.47 -17.07 -24.11
CA HIS A 32 -10.66 -18.12 -23.49
C HIS A 32 -9.15 -17.93 -23.73
N THR A 33 -8.75 -17.61 -24.96
CA THR A 33 -7.35 -17.27 -25.27
C THR A 33 -6.88 -16.06 -24.47
N LEU A 34 -7.73 -15.06 -24.29
CA LEU A 34 -7.41 -13.88 -23.49
C LEU A 34 -7.26 -14.17 -22.00
N ARG A 35 -8.08 -15.07 -21.45
CA ARG A 35 -7.91 -15.56 -20.08
C ARG A 35 -6.53 -16.19 -19.90
N ILE A 36 -6.12 -17.03 -20.85
CA ILE A 36 -4.78 -17.64 -20.85
C ILE A 36 -3.70 -16.54 -20.94
N MET A 37 -3.80 -15.63 -21.90
CA MET A 37 -2.80 -14.56 -22.08
C MET A 37 -2.71 -13.61 -20.88
N SER A 38 -3.84 -13.19 -20.31
CA SER A 38 -3.87 -12.28 -19.15
C SER A 38 -3.36 -12.93 -17.86
N SER A 39 -3.46 -14.26 -17.75
CA SER A 39 -2.79 -14.98 -16.66
C SER A 39 -1.25 -15.03 -16.80
N MET A 40 -0.72 -14.78 -18.00
CA MET A 40 0.72 -14.90 -18.31
C MET A 40 1.40 -13.54 -18.54
N PHE A 41 0.65 -12.52 -18.96
CA PHE A 41 1.20 -11.23 -19.38
C PHE A 41 0.39 -10.07 -18.83
N GLU A 42 1.10 -9.02 -18.42
CA GLU A 42 0.49 -7.73 -18.11
C GLU A 42 0.16 -6.97 -19.39
N PHE A 43 -1.06 -6.44 -19.44
CA PHE A 43 -1.51 -5.59 -20.53
C PHE A 43 -1.48 -4.12 -20.10
N SER A 44 -0.85 -3.27 -20.91
CA SER A 44 -1.02 -1.82 -20.82
C SER A 44 -2.44 -1.42 -21.24
N ALA A 45 -2.89 -0.26 -20.77
CA ALA A 45 -4.19 0.28 -21.17
C ALA A 45 -4.32 0.47 -22.69
N SER A 46 -3.22 0.81 -23.37
CA SER A 46 -3.19 0.91 -24.85
C SER A 46 -3.33 -0.45 -25.54
N GLN A 47 -2.69 -1.50 -25.01
CA GLN A 47 -2.84 -2.86 -25.54
C GLN A 47 -4.26 -3.39 -25.34
N VAL A 48 -4.87 -3.14 -24.17
CA VAL A 48 -6.27 -3.48 -23.91
C VAL A 48 -7.19 -2.72 -24.86
N ALA A 49 -6.96 -1.43 -25.06
CA ALA A 49 -7.77 -0.62 -25.97
C ALA A 49 -7.69 -1.09 -27.43
N GLU A 50 -6.51 -1.46 -27.90
CA GLU A 50 -6.31 -2.04 -29.23
C GLU A 50 -7.07 -3.37 -29.36
N LEU A 51 -6.95 -4.22 -28.35
CA LEU A 51 -7.56 -5.53 -28.31
C LEU A 51 -9.09 -5.47 -28.29
N VAL A 52 -9.64 -4.66 -27.39
CA VAL A 52 -11.08 -4.42 -27.22
C VAL A 52 -11.66 -3.71 -28.44
N GLY A 53 -10.98 -2.67 -28.92
CA GLY A 53 -11.44 -1.84 -30.05
C GLY A 53 -11.44 -2.55 -31.40
N ARG A 54 -10.54 -3.53 -31.62
CA ARG A 54 -10.46 -4.27 -32.90
C ARG A 54 -11.20 -5.60 -32.90
N SER A 55 -11.39 -6.23 -31.74
CA SER A 55 -11.79 -7.65 -31.67
C SER A 55 -13.21 -7.88 -31.17
N PHE A 56 -13.87 -6.86 -30.60
CA PHE A 56 -15.18 -7.00 -29.94
C PHE A 56 -16.13 -5.83 -30.27
N GLU A 57 -17.13 -6.09 -31.11
CA GLU A 57 -18.11 -5.07 -31.53
C GLU A 57 -19.28 -4.91 -30.54
N GLY A 58 -19.61 -5.95 -29.77
CA GLY A 58 -20.72 -5.95 -28.81
C GLY A 58 -20.30 -5.48 -27.41
N ALA A 59 -21.21 -4.75 -26.74
CA ALA A 59 -20.95 -4.18 -25.43
C ALA A 59 -20.74 -5.24 -24.33
N LYS A 60 -21.46 -6.37 -24.43
CA LYS A 60 -21.38 -7.46 -23.46
C LYS A 60 -20.01 -8.14 -23.50
N GLU A 61 -19.49 -8.38 -24.71
CA GLU A 61 -18.19 -8.99 -24.94
C GLU A 61 -17.06 -8.07 -24.48
N ARG A 62 -17.16 -6.75 -24.76
CA ARG A 62 -16.19 -5.77 -24.27
C ARG A 62 -16.13 -5.74 -22.74
N VAL A 63 -17.28 -5.74 -22.07
CA VAL A 63 -17.36 -5.81 -20.59
C VAL A 63 -16.67 -7.06 -20.07
N GLN A 64 -17.00 -8.24 -20.61
CA GLN A 64 -16.40 -9.51 -20.17
C GLN A 64 -14.88 -9.55 -20.35
N VAL A 65 -14.38 -9.05 -21.48
CA VAL A 65 -12.93 -9.02 -21.76
C VAL A 65 -12.21 -8.07 -20.84
N VAL A 66 -12.74 -6.85 -20.64
CA VAL A 66 -12.13 -5.89 -19.74
C VAL A 66 -12.15 -6.41 -18.30
N GLU A 67 -13.24 -7.00 -17.84
CA GLU A 67 -13.29 -7.63 -16.52
C GLU A 67 -12.23 -8.72 -16.33
N GLU A 68 -12.04 -9.60 -17.33
CA GLU A 68 -11.05 -10.67 -17.26
C GLU A 68 -9.62 -10.11 -17.19
N ILE A 69 -9.30 -9.11 -18.02
CA ILE A 69 -7.97 -8.49 -18.02
C ILE A 69 -7.73 -7.73 -16.71
N VAL A 70 -8.75 -7.01 -16.21
CA VAL A 70 -8.69 -6.29 -14.93
C VAL A 70 -8.49 -7.23 -13.76
N ARG A 71 -9.18 -8.38 -13.72
CA ARG A 71 -8.99 -9.40 -12.65
C ARG A 71 -7.58 -9.97 -12.61
N ASN A 72 -6.90 -10.02 -13.75
CA ASN A 72 -5.54 -10.56 -13.85
C ASN A 72 -4.43 -9.48 -13.78
N SER A 73 -4.79 -8.19 -13.75
CA SER A 73 -3.83 -7.07 -13.70
C SER A 73 -3.14 -6.93 -12.33
N LEU A 74 -1.88 -6.48 -12.29
CA LEU A 74 -1.24 -6.02 -11.04
C LEU A 74 -1.85 -4.72 -10.51
N ASP A 75 -2.45 -3.87 -11.33
CA ASP A 75 -3.09 -2.62 -10.89
C ASP A 75 -4.49 -2.51 -11.53
N PRO A 76 -5.47 -3.33 -11.09
CA PRO A 76 -6.82 -3.39 -11.68
C PRO A 76 -7.47 -2.00 -11.78
N ARG A 77 -7.33 -1.22 -10.70
CA ARG A 77 -7.86 0.14 -10.60
C ARG A 77 -7.13 1.12 -11.50
N GLY A 78 -5.79 1.11 -11.50
CA GLY A 78 -4.99 1.98 -12.36
C GLY A 78 -5.20 1.68 -13.84
N LEU A 79 -5.33 0.42 -14.21
CA LEU A 79 -5.67 -0.01 -15.56
C LEU A 79 -7.05 0.52 -15.96
N LEU A 80 -8.07 0.34 -15.12
CA LEU A 80 -9.40 0.88 -15.38
C LEU A 80 -9.37 2.39 -15.57
N LEU A 81 -8.81 3.14 -14.61
CA LEU A 81 -8.72 4.61 -14.72
C LEU A 81 -8.02 5.04 -16.01
N SER A 82 -7.00 4.27 -16.44
CA SER A 82 -6.31 4.53 -17.71
C SER A 82 -7.18 4.21 -18.94
N LEU A 83 -8.11 3.26 -18.84
CA LEU A 83 -9.05 2.90 -19.91
C LEU A 83 -10.21 3.89 -20.04
N GLU A 84 -10.59 4.59 -18.96
CA GLU A 84 -11.63 5.63 -18.98
C GLU A 84 -11.28 6.75 -19.98
N ASP A 85 -10.00 7.10 -20.06
CA ASP A 85 -9.49 8.20 -20.86
C ASP A 85 -9.10 7.79 -22.30
N ILE A 86 -9.12 6.49 -22.64
CA ILE A 86 -8.69 6.03 -23.96
C ILE A 86 -9.85 6.07 -24.97
N CYS A 87 -9.58 6.64 -26.15
CA CYS A 87 -10.49 6.61 -27.29
C CYS A 87 -10.18 5.42 -28.23
N ILE A 88 -11.22 4.85 -28.86
CA ILE A 88 -11.07 3.75 -29.82
C ILE A 88 -10.34 4.25 -31.07
N PRO A 89 -9.22 3.60 -31.49
CA PRO A 89 -8.64 3.81 -32.81
C PRO A 89 -9.62 3.30 -33.87
N THR A 90 -10.03 4.15 -34.82
CA THR A 90 -10.78 3.68 -35.98
C THR A 90 -9.94 2.71 -36.82
N VAL A 91 -10.60 1.93 -37.69
CA VAL A 91 -9.96 1.06 -38.70
C VAL A 91 -8.94 1.83 -39.57
N THR A 92 -9.05 3.16 -39.64
CA THR A 92 -8.14 4.05 -40.38
C THR A 92 -6.97 4.59 -39.53
N GLY A 93 -6.82 4.14 -38.29
CA GLY A 93 -5.75 4.55 -37.38
C GLY A 93 -5.95 5.91 -36.70
N LYS A 94 -7.06 6.62 -36.96
CA LYS A 94 -7.37 7.90 -36.30
C LYS A 94 -8.23 7.68 -35.05
N PRO A 95 -7.94 8.34 -33.90
CA PRO A 95 -8.78 8.24 -32.72
C PRO A 95 -10.17 8.82 -33.02
N SER A 96 -11.22 8.04 -32.77
CA SER A 96 -12.61 8.40 -33.10
C SER A 96 -13.25 9.43 -32.16
N GLY A 97 -12.55 9.91 -31.13
CA GLY A 97 -13.16 10.71 -30.05
C GLY A 97 -14.21 9.94 -29.23
N ARG A 98 -14.55 8.69 -29.59
CA ARG A 98 -15.40 7.81 -28.80
C ARG A 98 -14.54 7.13 -27.74
N ARG A 99 -14.95 7.26 -26.48
CA ARG A 99 -14.39 6.51 -25.34
C ARG A 99 -14.44 5.01 -25.64
N LEU A 100 -13.42 4.30 -25.19
CA LEU A 100 -13.32 2.84 -25.30
C LEU A 100 -14.51 2.13 -24.64
N LEU A 101 -14.91 2.63 -23.47
CA LEU A 101 -16.04 2.14 -22.71
C LEU A 101 -17.08 3.26 -22.59
N SER A 102 -18.34 2.92 -22.87
CA SER A 102 -19.48 3.79 -22.57
C SER A 102 -19.68 3.92 -21.06
N PRO A 103 -20.34 4.99 -20.57
CA PRO A 103 -20.64 5.14 -19.14
C PRO A 103 -21.40 3.95 -18.54
N MET A 104 -22.24 3.26 -19.34
CA MET A 104 -23.01 2.11 -18.88
C MET A 104 -22.16 0.85 -18.76
N GLU A 105 -21.25 0.61 -19.72
CA GLU A 105 -20.26 -0.48 -19.62
C GLU A 105 -19.34 -0.25 -18.42
N TRP A 106 -18.88 0.98 -18.22
CA TRP A 106 -18.05 1.36 -17.08
C TRP A 106 -18.73 1.10 -15.74
N THR A 107 -19.99 1.51 -15.62
CA THR A 107 -20.81 1.26 -14.42
C THR A 107 -21.01 -0.23 -14.19
N THR A 108 -21.23 -1.00 -15.26
CA THR A 108 -21.39 -2.46 -15.20
C THR A 108 -20.11 -3.14 -14.71
N ILE A 109 -18.96 -2.79 -15.31
CA ILE A 109 -17.65 -3.33 -14.92
C ILE A 109 -17.35 -2.99 -13.46
N SER A 110 -17.50 -1.72 -13.08
CA SER A 110 -17.25 -1.25 -11.71
C SER A 110 -18.10 -2.00 -10.68
N LYS A 111 -19.36 -2.28 -11.01
CA LYS A 111 -20.26 -3.07 -10.17
C LYS A 111 -19.83 -4.54 -10.10
N ASN A 112 -19.43 -5.13 -11.22
CA ASN A 112 -19.13 -6.56 -11.32
C ASN A 112 -17.78 -6.95 -10.71
N ILE A 113 -16.77 -6.07 -10.74
CA ILE A 113 -15.46 -6.29 -10.10
C ILE A 113 -15.45 -5.93 -8.61
N GLY A 114 -16.44 -5.18 -8.13
CA GLY A 114 -16.68 -4.93 -6.71
C GLY A 114 -15.47 -4.37 -5.95
N SER A 115 -15.08 -5.01 -4.85
CA SER A 115 -13.97 -4.61 -3.97
C SER A 115 -12.64 -4.46 -4.70
N LEU A 116 -12.40 -5.24 -5.76
CA LEU A 116 -11.19 -5.17 -6.57
C LEU A 116 -11.01 -3.79 -7.25
N PHE A 117 -12.11 -3.09 -7.53
CA PHE A 117 -12.06 -1.71 -8.04
C PHE A 117 -11.43 -0.74 -7.03
N TYR A 118 -11.60 -1.01 -5.74
CA TYR A 118 -11.17 -0.12 -4.67
C TYR A 118 -9.80 -0.48 -4.11
N LEU A 119 -9.23 -1.62 -4.51
CA LEU A 119 -7.86 -1.98 -4.17
C LEU A 119 -6.89 -1.04 -4.89
N ASP A 120 -6.06 -0.34 -4.12
CA ASP A 120 -4.95 0.44 -4.64
C ASP A 120 -3.65 -0.33 -4.45
N VAL A 121 -3.14 -0.93 -5.52
CA VAL A 121 -1.92 -1.74 -5.44
C VAL A 121 -0.67 -0.88 -5.22
N LYS A 122 -0.72 0.42 -5.52
CA LYS A 122 0.38 1.36 -5.25
C LYS A 122 0.34 1.95 -3.83
N ASN A 123 -0.78 1.78 -3.13
CA ASN A 123 -0.94 2.17 -1.74
C ASN A 123 -1.97 1.25 -1.03
N PRO A 124 -1.66 -0.04 -0.85
CA PRO A 124 -2.61 -1.02 -0.29
C PRO A 124 -2.72 -0.92 1.23
N THR A 125 -2.01 0.02 1.88
CA THR A 125 -2.01 0.16 3.33
C THR A 125 -3.38 0.59 3.83
N GLY A 126 -3.96 -0.17 4.76
CA GLY A 126 -5.30 0.09 5.28
C GLY A 126 -5.96 -1.14 5.90
N LYS A 127 -7.23 -0.97 6.30
CA LYS A 127 -8.04 -2.04 6.89
C LYS A 127 -8.86 -2.76 5.82
N PHE A 128 -8.92 -4.09 5.93
CA PHE A 128 -9.68 -4.96 5.05
C PHE A 128 -10.63 -5.85 5.83
N ALA A 129 -11.81 -6.11 5.24
CA ALA A 129 -12.76 -7.12 5.66
C ALA A 129 -13.33 -7.75 4.39
N LEU A 130 -12.82 -8.93 4.05
CA LEU A 130 -13.03 -9.60 2.78
C LEU A 130 -13.87 -10.86 2.99
N ASP A 131 -14.97 -10.97 2.26
CA ASP A 131 -15.85 -12.14 2.28
C ASP A 131 -15.32 -13.18 1.28
N MET A 132 -14.76 -14.26 1.82
CA MET A 132 -14.13 -15.31 1.03
C MET A 132 -15.13 -16.13 0.21
N GLY A 133 -16.44 -15.97 0.43
CA GLY A 133 -17.47 -16.49 -0.46
C GLY A 133 -17.59 -15.72 -1.78
N LYS A 134 -17.05 -14.49 -1.86
CA LYS A 134 -17.09 -13.63 -3.06
C LYS A 134 -15.79 -13.73 -3.85
N SER A 135 -15.90 -14.03 -5.15
CA SER A 135 -14.73 -14.16 -6.03
C SER A 135 -13.84 -12.91 -6.04
N ASN A 136 -14.45 -11.71 -6.09
CA ASN A 136 -13.69 -10.46 -6.13
C ASN A 136 -12.87 -10.22 -4.85
N ASP A 137 -13.43 -10.54 -3.69
CA ASP A 137 -12.75 -10.41 -2.39
C ASP A 137 -11.60 -11.42 -2.28
N ARG A 138 -11.78 -12.64 -2.82
CA ARG A 138 -10.70 -13.62 -2.96
C ARG A 138 -9.58 -13.12 -3.86
N ASP A 139 -9.91 -12.43 -4.95
CA ASP A 139 -8.90 -11.88 -5.87
C ASP A 139 -8.14 -10.68 -5.26
N VAL A 140 -8.82 -9.85 -4.46
CA VAL A 140 -8.16 -8.85 -3.60
C VAL A 140 -7.18 -9.53 -2.65
N MET A 141 -7.60 -10.59 -1.96
CA MET A 141 -6.76 -11.31 -1.01
C MET A 141 -5.51 -11.91 -1.68
N LYS A 142 -5.67 -12.58 -2.83
CA LYS A 142 -4.53 -13.10 -3.62
C LYS A 142 -3.57 -12.00 -4.04
N THR A 143 -4.10 -10.84 -4.44
CA THR A 143 -3.27 -9.70 -4.84
C THR A 143 -2.47 -9.16 -3.66
N LEU A 144 -3.07 -9.04 -2.47
CA LEU A 144 -2.37 -8.62 -1.26
C LEU A 144 -1.31 -9.63 -0.80
N ILE A 145 -1.56 -10.94 -0.92
CA ILE A 145 -0.56 -11.99 -0.65
C ILE A 145 0.63 -11.83 -1.60
N ARG A 146 0.38 -11.61 -2.89
CA ARG A 146 1.44 -11.35 -3.89
C ARG A 146 2.26 -10.12 -3.52
N ILE A 147 1.61 -8.99 -3.20
CA ILE A 147 2.29 -7.75 -2.79
C ILE A 147 3.14 -7.98 -1.53
N SER A 148 2.60 -8.70 -0.53
CA SER A 148 3.34 -9.06 0.69
C SER A 148 4.63 -9.83 0.35
N ASN A 149 4.50 -10.88 -0.47
CA ASN A 149 5.62 -11.73 -0.88
C ASN A 149 6.69 -10.98 -1.70
N GLU A 150 6.29 -10.09 -2.61
CA GLU A 150 7.23 -9.24 -3.35
C GLU A 150 7.95 -8.25 -2.42
N GLY A 151 7.21 -7.67 -1.45
CA GLY A 151 7.76 -6.76 -0.45
C GLY A 151 8.82 -7.42 0.43
N LYS A 152 8.62 -8.69 0.84
CA LYS A 152 9.63 -9.47 1.59
C LYS A 152 10.98 -9.53 0.88
N VAL A 153 10.96 -9.77 -0.43
CA VAL A 153 12.18 -9.85 -1.24
C VAL A 153 12.92 -8.51 -1.23
N LYS A 154 12.20 -7.41 -1.39
CA LYS A 154 12.76 -6.05 -1.37
C LYS A 154 13.32 -5.67 0.01
N GLN A 155 12.63 -6.04 1.09
CA GLN A 155 13.05 -5.75 2.46
C GLN A 155 14.36 -6.47 2.84
N ARG A 156 14.55 -7.71 2.40
CA ARG A 156 15.82 -8.45 2.59
C ARG A 156 17.02 -7.75 1.96
N VAL A 157 16.82 -7.06 0.83
CA VAL A 157 17.88 -6.27 0.17
C VAL A 157 18.18 -4.99 0.95
N PHE A 158 17.17 -4.33 1.53
CA PHE A 158 17.34 -3.13 2.35
C PHE A 158 18.08 -3.41 3.67
N GLN A 159 17.85 -4.57 4.29
CA GLN A 159 18.52 -4.99 5.54
C GLN A 159 20.04 -5.19 5.39
N LEU A 160 20.54 -5.41 4.17
CA LEU A 160 21.97 -5.52 3.87
C LEU A 160 22.67 -4.15 3.66
N GLY A 161 21.90 -3.05 3.61
CA GLY A 161 22.40 -1.68 3.48
C GLY A 161 22.42 -0.94 4.82
N HIS A 162 23.60 -0.88 5.43
CA HIS A 162 23.96 -0.16 6.66
C HIS A 162 23.01 0.96 7.14
N CYS A 163 22.16 0.65 8.14
CA CYS A 163 21.67 1.66 9.07
C CYS A 163 22.77 1.94 10.12
N PRO A 164 23.31 3.18 10.22
CA PRO A 164 24.54 3.45 10.97
C PRO A 164 24.49 3.11 12.45
N CYS A 165 23.29 3.11 13.07
CA CYS A 165 23.21 2.89 14.50
C CYS A 165 23.07 1.41 14.91
N LYS A 166 22.97 0.43 13.99
CA LYS A 166 22.63 -1.00 14.27
C LYS A 166 21.31 -1.25 15.03
N LEU A 167 20.75 -0.21 15.66
CA LEU A 167 19.48 -0.14 16.39
C LEU A 167 18.29 0.10 15.46
N CYS A 168 18.55 0.81 14.34
CA CYS A 168 17.61 1.12 13.27
C CYS A 168 17.72 0.18 12.07
N ALA A 169 18.41 -0.97 12.20
CA ALA A 169 18.18 -2.06 11.28
C ALA A 169 16.74 -2.51 11.51
N ILE A 170 15.77 -1.77 10.94
CA ILE A 170 14.36 -2.11 10.91
C ILE A 170 14.34 -3.37 10.07
N GLY A 171 14.55 -4.49 10.77
CA GLY A 171 14.59 -5.81 10.20
C GLY A 171 13.18 -6.16 9.78
N ASP A 172 12.70 -7.27 10.27
CA ASP A 172 11.31 -7.63 10.12
C ASP A 172 10.42 -6.72 10.98
N SER A 173 9.55 -5.92 10.35
CA SER A 173 8.55 -5.07 11.02
C SER A 173 7.14 -5.70 11.04
N SER A 174 7.00 -6.95 10.60
CA SER A 174 5.76 -7.71 10.69
C SER A 174 5.40 -8.00 12.15
N GLN A 175 4.10 -8.10 12.42
CA GLN A 175 3.58 -8.32 13.77
C GLN A 175 4.10 -9.62 14.42
N LYS A 176 4.38 -10.63 13.60
CA LYS A 176 4.70 -12.00 14.03
C LYS A 176 6.14 -12.42 13.74
N GLY A 177 6.95 -11.57 13.11
CA GLY A 177 8.32 -11.92 12.72
C GLY A 177 8.39 -12.92 11.54
N ASN A 178 7.41 -12.87 10.64
CA ASN A 178 7.32 -13.70 9.43
C ASN A 178 7.51 -12.89 8.12
N ASN A 179 7.89 -11.61 8.23
CA ASN A 179 8.02 -10.60 7.16
C ASN A 179 6.72 -10.35 6.37
N GLU A 180 5.57 -10.76 6.88
CA GLU A 180 4.29 -10.50 6.23
C GLU A 180 3.81 -9.06 6.47
N ALA A 181 3.15 -8.50 5.46
CA ALA A 181 2.49 -7.19 5.55
C ALA A 181 1.13 -7.25 6.28
N PHE A 182 0.67 -8.44 6.66
CA PHE A 182 -0.59 -8.66 7.34
C PHE A 182 -0.46 -8.47 8.86
N ARG A 183 -1.47 -7.84 9.46
CA ARG A 183 -1.57 -7.58 10.89
C ARG A 183 -3.01 -7.75 11.36
N ASN A 184 -3.19 -8.05 12.63
CA ASN A 184 -4.50 -8.18 13.27
C ASN A 184 -5.42 -9.16 12.51
N GLU A 185 -4.86 -10.25 11.99
CA GLU A 185 -5.59 -11.15 11.09
C GLU A 185 -6.62 -11.99 11.84
N LYS A 186 -7.85 -12.01 11.32
CA LYS A 186 -8.96 -12.80 11.85
C LYS A 186 -9.75 -13.47 10.74
N LEU A 187 -10.23 -14.68 11.00
CA LEU A 187 -11.24 -15.38 10.21
C LEU A 187 -12.48 -15.57 11.08
N ASP A 188 -13.59 -14.96 10.68
CA ASP A 188 -14.86 -14.97 11.44
C ASP A 188 -14.69 -14.54 12.91
N GLY A 189 -13.78 -13.57 13.13
CA GLY A 189 -13.46 -13.01 14.45
C GLY A 189 -12.40 -13.77 15.24
N MET A 190 -12.02 -14.97 14.80
CA MET A 190 -10.98 -15.80 15.43
C MET A 190 -9.61 -15.45 14.87
N ASP A 191 -8.61 -15.31 15.74
CA ASP A 191 -7.26 -14.96 15.33
C ASP A 191 -6.64 -16.07 14.46
N ILE A 192 -6.03 -15.65 13.35
CA ILE A 192 -5.33 -16.54 12.40
C ILE A 192 -3.95 -15.98 12.08
N THR A 193 -3.13 -16.74 11.37
CA THR A 193 -1.88 -16.26 10.77
C THR A 193 -1.93 -16.45 9.27
N ILE A 194 -1.73 -15.36 8.55
CA ILE A 194 -1.64 -15.37 7.09
C ILE A 194 -0.15 -15.39 6.75
N ASP A 195 0.34 -16.54 6.34
CA ASP A 195 1.73 -16.76 5.95
C ASP A 195 1.85 -17.65 4.70
N GLY A 196 3.05 -18.14 4.38
CA GLY A 196 3.30 -18.97 3.21
C GLY A 196 2.57 -20.33 3.20
N ASP A 197 2.18 -20.84 4.39
CA ASP A 197 1.46 -22.10 4.53
C ASP A 197 -0.06 -21.89 4.62
N TRP A 198 -0.51 -20.63 4.73
CA TRP A 198 -1.92 -20.29 4.85
C TRP A 198 -2.67 -20.54 3.53
N SER A 199 -3.65 -21.43 3.58
CA SER A 199 -4.54 -21.71 2.46
C SER A 199 -5.73 -20.74 2.43
N LEU A 200 -5.99 -20.14 1.27
CA LEU A 200 -7.14 -19.26 1.07
C LEU A 200 -8.47 -20.02 1.27
N PRO A 201 -9.29 -19.68 2.30
CA PRO A 201 -10.54 -20.36 2.56
C PRO A 201 -11.57 -20.10 1.46
N SER A 202 -12.59 -20.97 1.39
CA SER A 202 -13.67 -20.88 0.40
C SER A 202 -14.88 -20.06 0.87
N ALA A 203 -14.97 -19.76 2.17
CA ALA A 203 -16.04 -19.01 2.82
C ALA A 203 -15.53 -18.36 4.12
N GLY A 204 -16.34 -17.50 4.73
CA GLY A 204 -16.02 -16.76 5.94
C GLY A 204 -15.48 -15.36 5.65
N THR A 205 -15.41 -14.52 6.68
CA THR A 205 -14.90 -13.15 6.59
C THR A 205 -13.48 -13.09 7.14
N VAL A 206 -12.53 -12.74 6.27
CA VAL A 206 -11.13 -12.50 6.65
C VAL A 206 -10.94 -11.00 6.86
N SER A 207 -10.58 -10.58 8.06
CA SER A 207 -10.33 -9.18 8.41
C SER A 207 -8.91 -8.98 8.93
N PHE A 208 -8.24 -7.91 8.49
CA PHE A 208 -6.86 -7.59 8.85
C PHE A 208 -6.54 -6.13 8.55
N ASP A 209 -5.43 -5.63 9.09
CA ASP A 209 -4.75 -4.44 8.58
C ASP A 209 -3.60 -4.89 7.68
N PHE A 210 -3.46 -4.23 6.53
CA PHE A 210 -2.33 -4.42 5.62
C PHE A 210 -1.40 -3.22 5.76
N VAL A 211 -0.11 -3.45 5.96
CA VAL A 211 0.90 -2.39 6.05
C VAL A 211 2.00 -2.69 5.04
N GLN A 212 2.03 -1.92 3.96
CA GLN A 212 3.03 -2.11 2.92
C GLN A 212 4.44 -1.86 3.48
N HIS A 213 5.39 -2.68 3.03
CA HIS A 213 6.82 -2.46 3.26
C HIS A 213 7.30 -1.23 2.49
N ILE A 214 8.16 -0.40 3.10
CA ILE A 214 8.77 0.75 2.42
C ILE A 214 9.87 0.26 1.49
N ASP A 215 9.80 0.62 0.21
CA ASP A 215 10.87 0.43 -0.76
C ASP A 215 11.86 1.62 -0.70
N ALA A 216 13.17 1.35 -0.75
CA ALA A 216 14.21 2.38 -0.73
C ALA A 216 14.17 3.31 -1.97
N ALA A 217 13.69 2.80 -3.11
CA ALA A 217 13.46 3.64 -4.28
C ALA A 217 12.32 4.63 -4.03
N GLU A 218 11.29 4.18 -3.32
CA GLU A 218 10.12 4.98 -2.97
C GLU A 218 10.42 6.03 -1.91
N SER A 219 11.31 5.75 -0.95
CA SER A 219 11.70 6.74 0.06
C SER A 219 12.50 7.91 -0.52
N ARG A 220 13.02 7.80 -1.75
CA ARG A 220 13.78 8.85 -2.45
C ARG A 220 12.94 9.66 -3.43
N SER A 221 11.66 9.34 -3.56
CA SER A 221 10.76 10.06 -4.46
C SER A 221 10.43 11.46 -3.92
N ALA A 222 10.28 12.42 -4.83
CA ALA A 222 9.98 13.80 -4.45
C ALA A 222 8.54 13.91 -3.88
N PRO A 223 8.33 14.73 -2.83
CA PRO A 223 6.99 15.04 -2.36
C PRO A 223 6.21 15.86 -3.40
N ILE A 224 4.90 15.92 -3.23
CA ILE A 224 4.03 16.79 -4.02
C ILE A 224 4.50 18.25 -3.90
N PRO A 225 4.59 19.02 -5.01
CA PRO A 225 4.94 20.44 -4.94
C PRO A 225 3.90 21.23 -4.12
N ASP A 226 4.33 22.19 -3.30
CA ASP A 226 3.44 22.91 -2.38
C ASP A 226 2.29 23.65 -3.05
N GLY A 227 2.49 24.19 -4.25
CA GLY A 227 1.41 24.80 -5.04
C GLY A 227 0.32 23.79 -5.40
N GLN A 228 0.74 22.58 -5.81
CA GLN A 228 -0.17 21.49 -6.13
C GLN A 228 -0.85 20.94 -4.86
N ALA A 229 -0.09 20.81 -3.76
CA ALA A 229 -0.63 20.38 -2.47
C ALA A 229 -1.77 21.29 -2.00
N ARG A 230 -1.56 22.62 -2.03
CA ARG A 230 -2.58 23.61 -1.66
C ARG A 230 -3.82 23.54 -2.55
N SER A 231 -3.64 23.38 -3.86
CA SER A 231 -4.76 23.25 -4.79
C SER A 231 -5.60 22.00 -4.51
N ILE A 232 -4.96 20.84 -4.28
CA ILE A 232 -5.65 19.60 -3.95
C ILE A 232 -6.34 19.71 -2.59
N LEU A 233 -5.68 20.28 -1.58
CA LEU A 233 -6.23 20.46 -0.24
C LEU A 233 -7.54 21.25 -0.29
N SER A 234 -7.54 22.40 -0.98
CA SER A 234 -8.75 23.22 -1.16
C SER A 234 -9.87 22.47 -1.90
N GLY A 235 -9.53 21.65 -2.89
CA GLY A 235 -10.49 20.79 -3.58
C GLY A 235 -11.14 19.74 -2.67
N LEU A 236 -10.36 19.14 -1.76
CA LEU A 236 -10.86 18.15 -0.81
C LEU A 236 -11.68 18.77 0.32
N GLU A 237 -11.32 19.98 0.79
CA GLU A 237 -12.10 20.74 1.77
C GLU A 237 -13.54 20.99 1.28
N GLY A 238 -13.71 21.26 -0.01
CA GLY A 238 -15.01 21.44 -0.65
C GLY A 238 -15.90 20.18 -0.70
N VAL A 239 -15.36 18.99 -0.45
CA VAL A 239 -16.14 17.73 -0.46
C VAL A 239 -16.79 17.52 0.90
N ALA A 240 -18.09 17.79 1.04
CA ALA A 240 -18.80 17.72 2.33
C ALA A 240 -18.83 16.31 2.95
N GLU A 241 -19.01 15.27 2.13
CA GLU A 241 -19.11 13.88 2.59
C GLU A 241 -17.74 13.31 2.95
N LEU A 242 -17.51 12.97 4.23
CA LEU A 242 -16.22 12.46 4.72
C LEU A 242 -15.76 11.18 4.00
N ASP A 243 -16.67 10.27 3.68
CA ASP A 243 -16.34 9.05 2.94
C ASP A 243 -15.83 9.35 1.52
N ARG A 244 -16.49 10.28 0.82
CA ARG A 244 -16.03 10.72 -0.52
C ARG A 244 -14.70 11.44 -0.42
N ARG A 245 -14.51 12.27 0.61
CA ARG A 245 -13.26 12.99 0.88
C ARG A 245 -12.11 12.02 1.14
N LEU A 246 -12.33 10.98 1.96
CA LEU A 246 -11.34 9.94 2.24
C LEU A 246 -10.97 9.14 0.98
N ARG A 247 -11.97 8.76 0.16
CA ARG A 247 -11.71 8.09 -1.11
C ARG A 247 -10.86 8.96 -2.06
N ALA A 248 -11.18 10.24 -2.16
CA ALA A 248 -10.39 11.17 -2.96
C ALA A 248 -8.97 11.37 -2.40
N LEU A 249 -8.81 11.40 -1.07
CA LEU A 249 -7.48 11.43 -0.44
C LEU A 249 -6.67 10.18 -0.77
N LYS A 250 -7.26 8.98 -0.70
CA LYS A 250 -6.59 7.73 -1.09
C LYS A 250 -6.09 7.79 -2.54
N ASP A 251 -6.86 8.42 -3.43
CA ASP A 251 -6.47 8.61 -4.84
C ASP A 251 -5.31 9.59 -5.03
N VAL A 252 -5.25 10.62 -4.18
CA VAL A 252 -4.10 11.53 -4.12
C VAL A 252 -2.88 10.75 -3.60
N ALA A 253 -3.04 10.00 -2.50
CA ALA A 253 -1.99 9.22 -1.87
C ALA A 253 -1.44 8.11 -2.78
N ARG A 254 -2.24 7.58 -3.70
CA ARG A 254 -1.79 6.69 -4.77
C ARG A 254 -0.69 7.28 -5.63
N ARG A 255 -0.91 8.51 -6.07
CA ARG A 255 -0.11 9.20 -7.11
C ARG A 255 1.04 9.97 -6.50
N TRP A 256 0.81 10.55 -5.34
CA TRP A 256 1.72 11.52 -4.74
C TRP A 256 2.36 10.99 -3.47
N ARG A 257 3.35 11.76 -3.03
CA ARG A 257 4.09 11.60 -1.79
C ARG A 257 4.02 12.90 -1.03
N PHE A 258 4.25 12.83 0.28
CA PHE A 258 4.03 13.95 1.16
C PHE A 258 5.27 14.20 2.01
N THR A 259 5.48 15.45 2.39
CA THR A 259 6.22 15.73 3.63
C THR A 259 5.31 15.47 4.82
N SER A 260 5.87 15.32 6.01
CA SER A 260 5.13 15.25 7.27
C SER A 260 4.21 16.46 7.44
N HIS A 261 4.67 17.66 7.11
CA HIS A 261 3.87 18.88 7.14
C HIS A 261 2.66 18.83 6.21
N GLN A 262 2.84 18.39 4.97
CA GLN A 262 1.71 18.22 4.04
C GLN A 262 0.75 17.16 4.56
N ALA A 263 1.26 16.02 5.04
CA ALA A 263 0.43 14.96 5.62
C ALA A 263 -0.42 15.49 6.78
N PHE A 264 0.09 16.40 7.62
CA PHE A 264 -0.71 17.02 8.68
C PHE A 264 -1.91 17.77 8.12
N GLN A 265 -1.70 18.58 7.09
CA GLN A 265 -2.79 19.34 6.47
C GLN A 265 -3.88 18.41 5.92
N PHE A 266 -3.49 17.34 5.22
CA PHE A 266 -4.44 16.37 4.67
C PHE A 266 -5.18 15.55 5.74
N VAL A 267 -4.50 15.11 6.80
CA VAL A 267 -5.14 14.37 7.90
C VAL A 267 -6.13 15.26 8.67
N ARG A 268 -5.81 16.55 8.84
CA ARG A 268 -6.67 17.51 9.55
C ARG A 268 -7.98 17.85 8.81
N LEU A 269 -8.10 17.48 7.54
CA LEU A 269 -9.38 17.52 6.83
C LEU A 269 -10.48 16.65 7.47
N PHE A 270 -10.11 15.76 8.39
CA PHE A 270 -11.00 14.85 9.08
C PHE A 270 -11.07 15.16 10.59
N ASP A 271 -10.57 16.32 11.02
CA ASP A 271 -10.74 16.80 12.39
C ASP A 271 -12.24 16.79 12.76
N GLY A 272 -12.56 16.33 13.97
CA GLY A 272 -13.94 16.11 14.43
C GLY A 272 -14.50 14.71 14.16
N ASN A 273 -13.79 13.84 13.44
CA ASN A 273 -14.16 12.43 13.32
C ASN A 273 -12.94 11.50 13.38
N ASP A 274 -12.71 10.90 14.54
CA ASP A 274 -11.55 10.04 14.81
C ASP A 274 -11.42 8.87 13.83
N CYS A 275 -12.53 8.22 13.46
CA CYS A 275 -12.49 7.06 12.58
C CYS A 275 -11.92 7.41 11.20
N TYR A 276 -12.41 8.49 10.58
CA TYR A 276 -11.91 8.94 9.27
C TYR A 276 -10.50 9.54 9.37
N ARG A 277 -10.21 10.23 10.46
CA ARG A 277 -8.88 10.83 10.71
C ARG A 277 -7.80 9.76 10.86
N GLU A 278 -8.09 8.70 11.60
CA GLU A 278 -7.20 7.55 11.74
C GLU A 278 -6.99 6.85 10.39
N GLU A 279 -8.05 6.61 9.62
CA GLU A 279 -7.95 5.99 8.30
C GLU A 279 -7.17 6.85 7.31
N ALA A 280 -7.33 8.18 7.35
CA ALA A 280 -6.52 9.12 6.57
C ALA A 280 -5.04 9.04 6.95
N ALA A 281 -4.72 9.02 8.25
CA ALA A 281 -3.35 8.90 8.73
C ALA A 281 -2.71 7.57 8.28
N VAL A 282 -3.40 6.45 8.43
CA VAL A 282 -2.93 5.12 7.96
C VAL A 282 -2.69 5.12 6.45
N SER A 283 -3.61 5.70 5.68
CA SER A 283 -3.52 5.75 4.21
C SER A 283 -2.34 6.58 3.70
N ILE A 284 -1.95 7.63 4.43
CA ILE A 284 -0.84 8.51 4.04
C ILE A 284 0.50 8.05 4.65
N PHE A 285 0.50 7.30 5.75
CA PHE A 285 1.69 7.04 6.56
C PHE A 285 2.91 6.57 5.75
N ARG A 286 2.71 5.61 4.83
CA ARG A 286 3.79 5.07 3.97
C ARG A 286 4.15 5.96 2.77
N ARG A 287 3.43 7.04 2.57
CA ARG A 287 3.63 8.02 1.48
C ARG A 287 4.44 9.23 1.93
N ILE A 288 4.87 9.27 3.19
CA ILE A 288 5.68 10.34 3.76
C ILE A 288 7.16 10.04 3.50
N VAL A 289 7.89 11.00 2.92
CA VAL A 289 9.25 10.79 2.40
C VAL A 289 10.35 11.60 3.09
N ASP A 290 10.00 12.50 4.01
CA ASP A 290 10.97 13.35 4.73
C ASP A 290 11.55 12.71 6.01
N GLY A 291 11.33 11.40 6.22
CA GLY A 291 11.82 10.67 7.38
C GLY A 291 11.10 10.96 8.69
N ARG A 292 10.03 11.77 8.67
CA ARG A 292 9.26 12.17 9.86
C ARG A 292 7.83 11.64 9.86
N ALA A 293 7.60 10.45 9.30
CA ALA A 293 6.27 9.84 9.25
C ALA A 293 5.65 9.65 10.65
N GLN A 294 6.47 9.34 11.64
CA GLN A 294 6.06 9.15 13.03
C GLN A 294 5.53 10.43 13.66
N ALA A 295 5.95 11.60 13.20
CA ALA A 295 5.41 12.88 13.67
C ALA A 295 3.88 12.96 13.45
N VAL A 296 3.35 12.33 12.40
CA VAL A 296 1.88 12.26 12.17
C VAL A 296 1.18 11.55 13.32
N VAL A 297 1.78 10.52 13.90
CA VAL A 297 1.20 9.76 15.01
C VAL A 297 1.24 10.58 16.30
N TYR A 298 2.36 11.23 16.62
CA TYR A 298 2.52 11.90 17.91
C TYR A 298 1.99 13.31 17.96
N GLU A 299 2.08 14.06 16.87
CA GLU A 299 1.70 15.47 16.84
C GLU A 299 0.22 15.68 16.49
N LEU A 300 -0.42 14.72 15.81
CA LEU A 300 -1.86 14.82 15.48
C LEU A 300 -2.76 14.03 16.43
N PHE A 301 -2.27 12.98 17.08
CA PHE A 301 -3.09 12.10 17.91
C PHE A 301 -2.65 12.16 19.38
N GLU A 302 -3.65 12.29 20.25
CA GLU A 302 -3.51 12.17 21.70
C GLU A 302 -3.07 10.76 22.09
N THR A 303 -2.41 10.63 23.25
CA THR A 303 -1.85 9.36 23.76
C THR A 303 -2.88 8.23 23.76
N SER A 304 -4.12 8.49 24.16
CA SER A 304 -5.21 7.49 24.19
C SER A 304 -5.56 6.92 22.82
N LYS A 305 -5.29 7.66 21.73
CA LYS A 305 -5.61 7.29 20.35
C LYS A 305 -4.41 6.70 19.60
N ARG A 306 -3.19 6.95 20.07
CA ARG A 306 -1.96 6.37 19.49
C ARG A 306 -1.97 4.84 19.52
N SER A 307 -2.55 4.24 20.56
CA SER A 307 -2.67 2.77 20.67
C SER A 307 -3.39 2.12 19.49
N SER A 308 -4.39 2.81 18.91
CA SER A 308 -5.07 2.32 17.71
C SER A 308 -4.13 2.33 16.50
N LEU A 309 -3.42 3.44 16.28
CA LEU A 309 -2.42 3.56 15.22
C LEU A 309 -1.26 2.57 15.38
N PHE A 310 -0.78 2.35 16.61
CA PHE A 310 0.24 1.35 16.91
C PHE A 310 -0.22 -0.06 16.54
N ARG A 311 -1.45 -0.43 16.87
CA ARG A 311 -2.01 -1.73 16.49
C ARG A 311 -2.07 -1.91 14.97
N ARG A 312 -2.49 -0.86 14.25
CA ARG A 312 -2.73 -0.90 12.80
C ARG A 312 -1.45 -0.80 11.98
N LEU A 313 -0.57 0.14 12.30
CA LEU A 313 0.68 0.38 11.56
C LEU A 313 1.85 -0.44 12.09
N GLY A 314 1.81 -0.82 13.36
CA GLY A 314 2.87 -1.52 14.07
C GLY A 314 3.78 -0.58 14.88
N PRO A 315 4.16 -0.97 16.11
CA PRO A 315 5.02 -0.19 17.01
C PRO A 315 6.34 0.20 16.36
N LEU A 316 7.01 -0.72 15.66
CA LEU A 316 8.27 -0.45 14.98
C LEU A 316 8.17 0.62 13.88
N ASN A 317 7.01 0.72 13.24
CA ASN A 317 6.77 1.75 12.23
C ASN A 317 6.48 3.10 12.89
N CYS A 318 5.90 3.10 14.09
CA CYS A 318 5.49 4.29 14.82
C CYS A 318 6.49 4.76 15.88
N LEU A 319 7.53 4.01 16.25
CA LEU A 319 8.52 4.43 17.25
C LEU A 319 9.16 5.77 16.86
N PHE A 320 9.06 6.77 17.75
CA PHE A 320 9.55 8.11 17.47
C PHE A 320 10.64 8.52 18.47
N PHE A 321 11.86 8.08 18.20
CA PHE A 321 13.01 8.30 19.09
C PHE A 321 13.35 9.78 19.32
N GLU A 322 13.00 10.68 18.40
CA GLU A 322 13.26 12.13 18.57
C GLU A 322 12.26 12.80 19.51
N LYS A 323 11.13 12.16 19.81
CA LYS A 323 10.08 12.75 20.63
C LYS A 323 10.36 12.47 22.10
N ALA A 324 10.77 13.51 22.81
CA ALA A 324 10.78 13.52 24.27
C ALA A 324 9.36 13.29 24.81
N ASP A 325 9.29 12.58 25.94
CA ASP A 325 8.10 12.37 26.78
C ASP A 325 7.00 11.57 26.06
N ALA A 326 7.41 10.57 25.27
CA ALA A 326 6.52 9.59 24.67
C ALA A 326 6.21 8.46 25.68
N SER A 327 4.94 8.06 25.77
CA SER A 327 4.51 6.91 26.57
C SER A 327 4.10 5.76 25.66
N TYR A 328 4.55 4.56 26.03
CA TYR A 328 4.36 3.31 25.31
C TYR A 328 3.72 2.26 26.20
N ASN A 329 2.83 1.47 25.62
CA ASN A 329 2.20 0.32 26.26
C ASN A 329 2.38 -0.88 25.33
N PHE A 330 3.21 -1.83 25.75
CA PHE A 330 3.62 -2.98 24.94
C PHE A 330 3.28 -4.31 25.60
N ASP A 331 2.72 -5.22 24.82
CA ASP A 331 2.64 -6.64 25.11
C ASP A 331 3.89 -7.34 24.58
N LEU A 332 4.79 -7.72 25.49
CA LEU A 332 6.06 -8.35 25.14
C LEU A 332 5.89 -9.74 24.53
N SER A 333 4.69 -10.33 24.57
CA SER A 333 4.38 -11.57 23.85
C SER A 333 4.15 -11.34 22.34
N ILE A 334 3.90 -10.10 21.93
CA ILE A 334 3.79 -9.72 20.52
C ILE A 334 5.18 -9.36 20.01
N ARG A 335 5.59 -10.01 18.92
CA ARG A 335 6.97 -9.98 18.43
C ARG A 335 7.46 -8.58 18.08
N ASP A 336 6.64 -7.77 17.44
CA ASP A 336 7.03 -6.41 17.03
C ASP A 336 7.05 -5.42 18.20
N GLU A 337 6.15 -5.56 19.17
CA GLU A 337 6.14 -4.81 20.43
C GLU A 337 7.35 -5.17 21.31
N HIS A 338 7.74 -6.46 21.35
CA HIS A 338 8.99 -6.92 21.96
C HIS A 338 10.22 -6.30 21.29
N CYS A 339 10.26 -6.31 19.95
CA CYS A 339 11.31 -5.65 19.17
C CYS A 339 11.38 -4.15 19.47
N ALA A 340 10.23 -3.47 19.53
CA ALA A 340 10.15 -2.05 19.81
C ALA A 340 10.69 -1.73 21.22
N THR A 341 10.33 -2.55 22.20
CA THR A 341 10.89 -2.48 23.57
C THR A 341 12.41 -2.62 23.55
N HIS A 342 12.94 -3.59 22.82
CA HIS A 342 14.37 -3.78 22.71
C HIS A 342 15.07 -2.56 22.10
N SER A 343 14.48 -1.92 21.09
CA SER A 343 14.99 -0.65 20.56
C SER A 343 15.00 0.47 21.61
N LEU A 344 13.96 0.58 22.44
CA LEU A 344 13.92 1.57 23.54
C LEU A 344 14.98 1.31 24.61
N VAL A 345 15.22 0.04 24.98
CA VAL A 345 16.26 -0.33 25.95
C VAL A 345 17.63 0.11 25.45
N LEU A 346 17.91 -0.19 24.19
CA LEU A 346 19.20 0.15 23.61
C LEU A 346 19.38 1.66 23.41
N LEU A 347 18.29 2.40 23.16
CA LEU A 347 18.33 3.86 23.16
C LEU A 347 18.67 4.39 24.56
N ALA A 348 17.97 3.90 25.59
CA ALA A 348 18.19 4.31 26.97
C ALA A 348 19.60 3.99 27.49
N VAL A 349 20.27 2.99 26.94
CA VAL A 349 21.65 2.65 27.30
C VAL A 349 22.65 3.54 26.55
N LYS A 350 22.31 3.96 25.34
CA LYS A 350 23.15 4.82 24.51
C LYS A 350 23.10 6.28 24.97
N GLU A 351 21.91 6.75 25.31
CA GLU A 351 21.68 8.06 25.91
C GLU A 351 22.09 7.95 27.40
N LYS A 352 23.20 8.57 27.82
CA LYS A 352 23.68 8.39 29.20
C LYS A 352 22.73 9.06 30.20
N GLY A 353 21.97 8.31 30.99
CA GLY A 353 21.09 8.89 32.02
C GLY A 353 19.87 8.01 32.33
N GLU A 354 18.97 8.53 33.16
CA GLU A 354 17.64 7.97 33.40
C GLU A 354 16.71 8.44 32.28
N ASN A 355 16.53 7.59 31.26
CA ASN A 355 15.76 7.92 30.05
C ASN A 355 14.38 7.26 30.02
N TRP A 356 14.11 6.36 30.97
CA TRP A 356 12.79 5.79 31.18
C TRP A 356 12.18 6.47 32.40
N ASP A 357 10.88 6.70 32.34
CA ASP A 357 10.09 7.12 33.49
C ASP A 357 8.78 6.34 33.53
N GLU A 358 8.22 6.24 34.74
CA GLU A 358 6.96 5.53 35.02
C GLU A 358 6.96 4.06 34.54
N GLU A 359 8.12 3.40 34.48
CA GLU A 359 8.22 2.05 33.96
C GLU A 359 7.54 1.00 34.86
N LYS A 360 6.62 0.23 34.26
CA LYS A 360 5.89 -0.84 34.94
C LYS A 360 5.89 -2.10 34.10
N LEU A 361 6.12 -3.24 34.73
CA LEU A 361 5.96 -4.56 34.13
C LEU A 361 4.84 -5.30 34.86
N ASP A 362 3.76 -5.62 34.14
CA ASP A 362 2.55 -6.23 34.70
C ASP A 362 1.96 -5.42 35.87
N GLY A 363 2.05 -4.08 35.75
CA GLY A 363 1.57 -3.12 36.76
C GLY A 363 2.52 -2.92 37.95
N ILE A 364 3.68 -3.58 37.97
CA ILE A 364 4.68 -3.46 39.02
C ILE A 364 5.80 -2.54 38.57
N GLU A 365 6.07 -1.49 39.33
CA GLU A 365 7.19 -0.58 39.09
C GLU A 365 8.53 -1.33 39.20
N PHE A 366 9.46 -1.02 38.30
CA PHE A 366 10.79 -1.64 38.27
C PHE A 366 11.83 -0.64 37.74
N ASP A 367 13.11 -0.90 37.95
CA ASP A 367 14.18 -0.15 37.28
C ASP A 367 14.66 -0.92 36.06
N LEU A 368 14.92 -0.24 34.93
CA LEU A 368 15.44 -0.88 33.71
C LEU A 368 16.71 -1.73 34.00
N PRO A 369 16.64 -3.07 33.91
CA PRO A 369 17.78 -3.92 34.21
C PRO A 369 18.82 -3.85 33.10
N SER A 370 20.10 -3.70 33.45
CA SER A 370 21.20 -3.73 32.47
C SER A 370 21.26 -5.04 31.65
N THR A 371 20.68 -6.12 32.16
CA THR A 371 20.57 -7.41 31.46
C THR A 371 19.65 -7.35 30.24
N TRP A 372 18.71 -6.41 30.18
CA TRP A 372 17.76 -6.28 29.06
C TRP A 372 18.43 -5.85 27.75
N ILE A 373 19.64 -5.30 27.81
CA ILE A 373 20.51 -5.07 26.63
C ILE A 373 20.71 -6.36 25.85
N LYS A 374 20.82 -7.49 26.56
CA LYS A 374 21.04 -8.81 25.94
C LYS A 374 19.73 -9.50 25.62
N SER A 375 18.74 -9.38 26.51
CA SER A 375 17.46 -10.08 26.36
C SER A 375 16.35 -9.37 27.15
N VAL A 376 15.42 -8.77 26.42
CA VAL A 376 14.14 -8.29 26.97
C VAL A 376 13.22 -9.50 27.23
N PRO A 377 12.47 -9.54 28.34
CA PRO A 377 11.49 -10.59 28.60
C PRO A 377 10.53 -10.81 27.41
N TYR A 378 10.19 -12.06 27.12
CA TYR A 378 9.30 -12.41 25.99
C TYR A 378 7.80 -12.38 26.34
N LYS A 379 7.45 -11.95 27.56
CA LYS A 379 6.08 -11.89 28.08
C LYS A 379 5.98 -10.75 29.09
N GLY A 380 4.75 -10.30 29.30
CA GLY A 380 4.41 -9.23 30.23
C GLY A 380 3.89 -7.99 29.50
N LYS A 381 3.17 -7.15 30.24
CA LYS A 381 2.69 -5.84 29.80
C LYS A 381 3.65 -4.78 30.31
N LEU A 382 4.41 -4.19 29.41
CA LEU A 382 5.30 -3.07 29.69
C LEU A 382 4.57 -1.75 29.48
N GLU A 383 4.55 -0.91 30.50
CA GLU A 383 4.21 0.51 30.40
C GLU A 383 5.50 1.29 30.62
N VAL A 384 5.82 2.25 29.75
CA VAL A 384 7.05 3.03 29.87
C VAL A 384 6.90 4.40 29.22
N GLY A 385 7.28 5.44 29.94
CA GLY A 385 7.55 6.77 29.41
C GLY A 385 9.03 6.91 29.02
N THR A 386 9.32 7.70 28.00
CA THR A 386 10.70 8.00 27.58
C THR A 386 11.01 9.47 27.77
N ALA A 387 11.97 9.79 28.62
CA ALA A 387 12.51 11.13 28.79
C ALA A 387 13.81 11.26 27.98
N VAL A 388 13.82 12.09 26.92
CA VAL A 388 15.07 12.38 26.20
C VAL A 388 15.81 13.47 26.97
N ILE A 389 17.10 13.25 27.27
CA ILE A 389 17.95 14.15 28.10
C ILE A 389 17.95 15.63 27.64
N GLY A 390 17.62 15.89 26.37
CA GLY A 390 17.50 17.25 25.83
C GLY A 390 16.29 18.06 26.30
N SER A 391 15.23 17.43 26.82
CA SER A 391 14.00 18.14 27.27
C SER A 391 14.03 18.56 28.74
N ARG A 392 14.75 17.83 29.60
CA ARG A 392 14.83 18.15 31.05
C ARG A 392 15.84 19.27 31.38
N GLN A 393 16.78 19.60 30.49
CA GLN A 393 17.75 20.69 30.74
C GLN A 393 17.18 22.12 30.62
N SER A 394 15.95 22.30 30.15
CA SER A 394 15.31 23.63 30.06
C SER A 394 14.28 23.92 31.16
N PHE A 395 13.97 22.96 32.02
CA PHE A 395 13.04 23.14 33.15
C PHE A 395 13.59 22.51 34.43
N GLY A 396 14.74 23.00 34.89
CA GLY A 396 15.22 22.65 36.22
C GLY A 396 16.70 22.91 36.43
N GLN A 397 17.09 24.17 36.62
CA GLN A 397 17.90 24.62 37.76
C GLN A 397 18.36 26.08 37.59
N ARG A 398 17.92 26.89 38.57
CA ARG A 398 18.43 28.18 39.08
C ARG A 398 18.28 29.44 38.26
#